data_AF-A0A841PTD5-F1
#
_entry.id   AF-A0A841PTD5-F1
#
_cell.length_a   1.000
_cell.length_b   1.000
_cell.length_c   1.000
_cell.angle_alpha   90.00
_cell.angle_beta   90.00
_cell.angle_gamma   90.00
#
_symmetry.space_group_name_H-M   'P 1'
#
loop_
_entity.id
_entity.type
_entity.pdbx_description
1 polymer ?
#
loop_
_entity_poly.entity_id
_entity_poly.type
_entity_poly.pdbx_seq_one_letter_code
_entity_poly.pdbx_strand_id
1 'polypeptide(L)'
;MEDLLDLYAEPHDPARPVVCFDESPIQLIGEVRVPIVAKPGKRYRYDTEYKRNGTANLFVMVDANRSWRKVKVTDRGANQDFAVCMRDLVDVDYPNADKIRVVMDNLSTHTPSAIYQTFPAAEARRILTRLQFHYTPRHASWLNMVEIEIGVMRRQCLDRRIESRTKLETEVRAWERHRTQAASVSAGCSLQIRPA
;
A
#
# COMPACT_ATOMS: atom_id res chain seq x y z
N MET A 1 -16.65 15.15 -4.43
CA MET A 1 -15.20 15.26 -4.76
C MET A 1 -14.53 16.15 -3.72
N GLU A 2 -15.19 17.27 -3.42
CA GLU A 2 -14.94 18.27 -2.40
C GLU A 2 -14.62 17.67 -1.04
N ASP A 3 -15.42 16.73 -0.52
CA ASP A 3 -15.15 16.04 0.77
C ASP A 3 -13.71 15.49 0.90
N LEU A 4 -13.21 14.87 -0.16
CA LEU A 4 -11.87 14.29 -0.16
C LEU A 4 -10.78 15.37 -0.31
N LEU A 5 -11.05 16.43 -1.09
CA LEU A 5 -10.13 17.55 -1.23
C LEU A 5 -10.02 18.34 0.08
N ASP A 6 -11.15 18.57 0.75
CA ASP A 6 -11.21 19.21 2.06
C ASP A 6 -10.45 18.37 3.10
N LEU A 7 -10.66 17.05 3.12
CA LEU A 7 -9.93 16.12 3.99
C LEU A 7 -8.41 16.23 3.82
N TYR A 8 -7.92 16.27 2.58
CA TYR A 8 -6.48 16.41 2.32
C TYR A 8 -5.93 17.80 2.64
N ALA A 9 -6.78 18.83 2.63
CA ALA A 9 -6.41 20.20 2.98
C ALA A 9 -6.35 20.44 4.50
N GLU A 10 -6.93 19.54 5.31
CA GLU A 10 -6.87 19.65 6.77
C GLU A 10 -5.43 19.60 7.29
N PRO A 11 -5.12 20.35 8.37
CA PRO A 11 -3.86 20.20 9.08
C PRO A 11 -3.67 18.76 9.58
N HIS A 12 -2.43 18.27 9.53
CA HIS A 12 -2.10 16.94 10.04
C HIS A 12 -2.44 16.82 11.53
N ASP A 13 -3.29 15.85 11.85
CA ASP A 13 -3.68 15.47 13.21
C ASP A 13 -3.24 14.02 13.49
N PRO A 14 -2.24 13.81 14.37
CA PRO A 14 -1.80 12.48 14.80
C PRO A 14 -2.87 11.59 15.41
N ALA A 15 -3.89 12.15 16.06
CA ALA A 15 -4.99 11.40 16.64
C ALA A 15 -6.02 10.98 15.58
N ARG A 16 -5.99 11.65 14.42
CA ARG A 16 -6.89 11.41 13.30
C ARG A 16 -6.14 11.18 11.99
N PRO A 17 -5.28 10.16 11.85
CA PRO A 17 -4.48 9.98 10.63
C PRO A 17 -5.37 9.79 9.38
N VAL A 18 -4.89 10.28 8.23
CA VAL A 18 -5.50 10.06 6.91
C VAL A 18 -4.69 9.00 6.18
N VAL A 19 -5.29 7.83 5.95
CA VAL A 19 -4.63 6.67 5.34
C VAL A 19 -5.29 6.35 4.01
N CYS A 20 -4.53 6.42 2.92
CA CYS A 20 -4.96 5.99 1.60
C CYS A 20 -4.75 4.48 1.46
N PHE A 21 -5.76 3.77 0.95
CA PHE A 21 -5.82 2.32 0.85
C PHE A 21 -6.25 1.90 -0.55
N ASP A 22 -5.58 0.89 -1.11
CA ASP A 22 -5.98 0.20 -2.34
C ASP A 22 -5.25 -1.14 -2.48
N GLU A 23 -5.64 -1.92 -3.47
CA GLU A 23 -5.02 -3.18 -3.86
C GLU A 23 -4.47 -3.19 -5.28
N SER A 24 -3.45 -4.03 -5.46
CA SER A 24 -2.79 -4.23 -6.74
C SER A 24 -2.52 -5.72 -6.96
N PRO A 25 -3.28 -6.40 -7.83
CA PRO A 25 -2.95 -7.78 -8.20
C PRO A 25 -1.64 -7.83 -9.00
N ILE A 26 -0.90 -8.92 -8.82
CA ILE A 26 0.37 -9.18 -9.51
C ILE A 26 0.49 -10.63 -9.94
N GLN A 27 1.05 -10.85 -11.13
CA GLN A 27 1.39 -12.18 -11.61
C GLN A 27 2.75 -12.61 -11.08
N LEU A 28 2.83 -13.86 -10.63
CA LEU A 28 4.10 -14.49 -10.26
C LEU A 28 4.71 -15.12 -11.51
N ILE A 29 5.86 -14.60 -11.92
CA ILE A 29 6.52 -14.96 -13.18
C ILE A 29 7.92 -15.48 -12.89
N GLY A 30 8.15 -16.75 -13.25
CA GLY A 30 9.45 -17.40 -13.18
C GLY A 30 10.15 -17.48 -14.53
N GLU A 31 11.45 -17.78 -14.47
CA GLU A 31 12.29 -18.01 -15.63
C GLU A 31 12.20 -19.49 -16.05
N VAL A 32 12.09 -19.76 -17.36
CA VAL A 32 12.19 -21.13 -17.89
C VAL A 32 13.66 -21.51 -18.09
N ARG A 33 14.49 -20.55 -18.49
CA ARG A 33 15.91 -20.75 -18.74
C ARG A 33 16.74 -19.85 -17.83
N VAL A 34 17.92 -20.33 -17.46
CA VAL A 34 18.86 -19.56 -16.64
C VAL A 34 19.23 -18.25 -17.37
N PRO A 35 18.94 -17.08 -16.78
CA PRO A 35 19.26 -15.80 -17.41
C PRO A 35 20.78 -15.59 -17.57
N ILE A 36 21.15 -14.84 -18.60
CA ILE A 36 22.54 -14.51 -18.87
C ILE A 36 22.92 -13.27 -18.06
N VAL A 37 23.85 -13.47 -17.11
CA VAL A 37 24.39 -12.42 -16.25
C VAL A 37 25.04 -11.32 -17.09
N ALA A 38 24.87 -10.07 -16.66
CA ALA A 38 25.48 -8.91 -17.29
C ALA A 38 27.02 -9.01 -17.29
N LYS A 39 27.64 -8.50 -18.36
CA LYS A 39 29.10 -8.37 -18.51
C LYS A 39 29.40 -6.93 -18.97
N PRO A 40 30.64 -6.42 -18.85
CA PRO A 40 31.00 -5.12 -19.42
C PRO A 40 30.53 -5.01 -20.89
N GLY A 41 29.73 -3.97 -21.19
CA GLY A 41 29.13 -3.75 -22.52
C GLY A 41 27.94 -4.64 -22.89
N LYS A 42 27.51 -5.57 -22.03
CA LYS A 42 26.36 -6.47 -22.26
C LYS A 42 25.40 -6.45 -21.08
N ARG A 43 24.17 -6.00 -21.34
CA ARG A 43 23.09 -5.98 -20.34
C ARG A 43 22.70 -7.39 -19.91
N TYR A 44 22.07 -7.48 -18.74
CA TYR A 44 21.38 -8.68 -18.29
C TYR A 44 20.32 -9.08 -19.34
N ARG A 45 20.26 -10.38 -19.66
CA ARG A 45 19.30 -10.90 -20.66
C ARG A 45 18.58 -12.10 -20.09
N TYR A 46 17.26 -12.10 -20.20
CA TYR A 46 16.39 -13.22 -19.90
C TYR A 46 15.73 -13.70 -21.19
N ASP A 47 15.25 -14.94 -21.18
CA ASP A 47 14.55 -15.50 -22.33
C ASP A 47 13.13 -14.90 -22.43
N THR A 48 12.63 -14.78 -23.66
CA THR A 48 11.25 -14.37 -23.90
C THR A 48 10.25 -15.35 -23.27
N GLU A 49 10.58 -16.64 -23.22
CA GLU A 49 9.78 -17.66 -22.56
C GLU A 49 9.80 -17.49 -21.04
N TYR A 50 8.62 -17.62 -20.42
CA TYR A 50 8.45 -17.48 -18.98
C TYR A 50 7.44 -18.48 -18.44
N LYS A 51 7.54 -18.79 -17.15
CA LYS A 51 6.60 -19.66 -16.44
C LYS A 51 5.66 -18.82 -15.57
N ARG A 52 4.34 -19.02 -15.72
CA ARG A 52 3.35 -18.43 -14.81
C ARG A 52 3.21 -19.32 -13.58
N ASN A 53 3.44 -18.75 -12.41
CA ASN A 53 3.35 -19.43 -11.11
C ASN A 53 2.12 -18.98 -10.31
N GLY A 54 1.09 -18.49 -11.00
CA GLY A 54 -0.13 -17.97 -10.39
C GLY A 54 -0.11 -16.46 -10.18
N THR A 55 -0.91 -15.99 -9.23
CA THR A 55 -1.08 -14.58 -8.89
C THR A 55 -1.01 -14.38 -7.39
N ALA A 56 -0.68 -13.16 -6.98
CA ALA A 56 -0.81 -12.69 -5.61
C ALA A 56 -1.52 -11.32 -5.62
N ASN A 57 -1.93 -10.87 -4.45
CA ASN A 57 -2.49 -9.55 -4.23
C ASN A 57 -1.61 -8.73 -3.28
N LEU A 58 -1.53 -7.43 -3.52
CA LEU A 58 -0.83 -6.47 -2.68
C LEU A 58 -1.85 -5.47 -2.15
N PHE A 59 -2.12 -5.47 -0.85
CA PHE A 59 -2.82 -4.35 -0.22
C PHE A 59 -1.79 -3.30 0.18
N VAL A 60 -1.98 -2.06 -0.27
CA VAL A 60 -1.07 -0.95 -0.05
C VAL A 60 -1.78 0.11 0.78
N MET A 61 -1.09 0.59 1.81
CA MET A 61 -1.54 1.66 2.68
C MET A 61 -0.48 2.74 2.74
N VAL A 62 -0.90 4.01 2.67
CA VAL A 62 -0.01 5.17 2.77
C VAL A 62 -0.64 6.22 3.67
N ASP A 63 0.14 6.76 4.60
CA ASP A 63 -0.29 7.92 5.38
C ASP A 63 -0.11 9.19 4.53
N ALA A 64 -1.17 9.95 4.34
CA ALA A 64 -1.14 11.15 3.48
C ALA A 64 -0.22 12.25 4.02
N ASN A 65 0.05 12.26 5.34
CA ASN A 65 0.80 13.32 6.01
C ASN A 65 2.12 12.85 6.61
N ARG A 66 2.43 11.54 6.56
CA ARG A 66 3.66 10.98 7.14
C ARG A 66 4.44 10.19 6.11
N SER A 67 5.73 10.06 6.38
CA SER A 67 6.57 9.07 5.69
C SER A 67 6.27 7.65 6.18
N TRP A 68 5.02 7.20 6.08
CA TRP A 68 4.60 5.86 6.47
C TRP A 68 3.87 5.20 5.30
N ARG A 69 4.20 3.93 5.09
CA ARG A 69 3.50 3.04 4.16
C ARG A 69 3.58 1.62 4.66
N LYS A 70 2.63 0.81 4.21
CA LYS A 70 2.61 -0.62 4.50
C LYS A 70 2.12 -1.37 3.28
N VAL A 71 2.75 -2.51 2.99
CA VAL A 71 2.30 -3.41 1.93
C VAL A 71 2.11 -4.81 2.48
N LYS A 72 0.89 -5.32 2.34
CA LYS A 72 0.53 -6.67 2.76
C LYS A 72 0.33 -7.55 1.53
N VAL A 73 1.11 -8.62 1.44
CA VAL A 73 0.98 -9.63 0.39
C VAL A 73 0.00 -10.70 0.83
N THR A 74 -1.00 -10.98 0.00
CA THR A 74 -1.98 -12.05 0.21
C THR A 74 -2.11 -12.89 -1.06
N ASP A 75 -2.72 -14.06 -0.97
CA ASP A 75 -2.94 -14.91 -2.15
C ASP A 75 -4.04 -14.33 -3.06
N ARG A 76 -5.00 -13.60 -2.47
CA ARG A 76 -6.14 -12.96 -3.15
C ARG A 76 -6.55 -11.67 -2.43
N GLY A 77 -7.41 -10.86 -3.08
CA GLY A 77 -8.05 -9.69 -2.48
C GLY A 77 -9.47 -10.00 -2.03
N ALA A 78 -9.65 -10.84 -1.00
CA ALA A 78 -10.99 -11.21 -0.51
C ALA A 78 -11.47 -10.27 0.61
N ASN A 79 -12.77 -10.29 0.91
CA ASN A 79 -13.38 -9.56 2.03
C ASN A 79 -12.63 -9.80 3.36
N GLN A 80 -12.21 -11.05 3.62
CA GLN A 80 -11.46 -11.37 4.83
C GLN A 80 -10.10 -10.66 4.85
N ASP A 81 -9.41 -10.59 3.72
CA ASP A 81 -8.10 -9.94 3.65
C ASP A 81 -8.21 -8.43 3.87
N PHE A 82 -9.22 -7.79 3.28
CA PHE A 82 -9.57 -6.39 3.54
C PHE A 82 -9.86 -6.14 5.02
N ALA A 83 -10.73 -6.96 5.62
CA ALA A 83 -11.12 -6.81 7.02
C ALA A 83 -9.92 -6.98 7.97
N VAL A 84 -9.02 -7.92 7.69
CA VAL A 84 -7.78 -8.09 8.45
C VAL A 84 -6.87 -6.86 8.29
N CYS A 85 -6.77 -6.26 7.09
CA CYS A 85 -6.01 -5.00 6.93
C CYS A 85 -6.60 -3.88 7.78
N MET A 86 -7.93 -3.73 7.82
CA MET A 86 -8.60 -2.73 8.64
C MET A 86 -8.39 -2.95 10.15
N ARG A 87 -8.43 -4.20 10.61
CA ARG A 87 -8.11 -4.55 11.99
C ARG A 87 -6.65 -4.21 12.32
N ASP A 88 -5.71 -4.65 11.48
CA ASP A 88 -4.28 -4.41 11.69
C ASP A 88 -3.97 -2.90 11.72
N LEU A 89 -4.68 -2.10 10.91
CA LEU A 89 -4.56 -0.64 10.92
C LEU A 89 -4.96 -0.04 12.27
N VAL A 90 -6.05 -0.54 12.86
CA VAL A 90 -6.58 -0.10 14.16
C VAL A 90 -5.74 -0.58 15.34
N ASP A 91 -5.27 -1.83 15.30
CA ASP A 91 -4.67 -2.50 16.47
C ASP A 91 -3.15 -2.43 16.49
N VAL A 92 -2.51 -2.39 15.32
CA VAL A 92 -1.05 -2.47 15.19
C VAL A 92 -0.46 -1.15 14.72
N ASP A 93 -1.00 -0.58 13.65
CA ASP A 93 -0.37 0.57 12.99
C ASP A 93 -0.70 1.90 13.69
N TYR A 94 -1.95 2.07 14.14
CA TYR A 94 -2.40 3.26 14.86
C TYR A 94 -3.19 2.92 16.14
N PRO A 95 -2.60 2.20 17.11
CA PRO A 95 -3.31 1.74 18.31
C PRO A 95 -3.88 2.87 19.17
N ASN A 96 -3.29 4.07 19.10
CA ASN A 96 -3.65 5.24 19.91
C ASN A 96 -4.46 6.31 19.16
N ALA A 97 -4.79 6.11 17.88
CA ALA A 97 -5.60 7.07 17.13
C ALA A 97 -7.07 7.02 17.56
N ASP A 98 -7.69 8.17 17.76
CA ASP A 98 -9.12 8.26 18.05
C ASP A 98 -9.96 7.82 16.85
N LYS A 99 -9.53 8.22 15.65
CA LYS A 99 -10.22 7.90 14.39
C LYS A 99 -9.25 7.82 13.22
N ILE A 100 -9.20 6.69 12.52
CA ILE A 100 -8.40 6.54 11.30
C ILE A 100 -9.31 6.82 10.12
N ARG A 101 -8.97 7.83 9.32
CA ARG A 101 -9.73 8.28 8.15
C ARG A 101 -9.16 7.59 6.93
N VAL A 102 -9.86 6.57 6.44
CA VAL A 102 -9.35 5.71 5.36
C VAL A 102 -9.96 6.15 4.03
N VAL A 103 -9.10 6.56 3.11
CA VAL A 103 -9.48 6.89 1.72
C VAL A 103 -9.35 5.63 0.87
N MET A 104 -10.42 5.24 0.18
CA MET A 104 -10.45 4.05 -0.67
C MET A 104 -11.41 4.22 -1.85
N ASP A 105 -11.35 3.32 -2.83
CA ASP A 105 -12.34 3.26 -3.90
C ASP A 105 -13.64 2.56 -3.47
N ASN A 106 -14.60 2.41 -4.39
CA ASN A 106 -15.91 1.80 -4.11
C ASN A 106 -15.95 0.31 -4.47
N LEU A 107 -14.85 -0.42 -4.32
CA LEU A 107 -14.85 -1.86 -4.55
C LEU A 107 -15.84 -2.57 -3.62
N SER A 108 -16.44 -3.67 -4.08
CA SER A 108 -17.47 -4.40 -3.31
C SER A 108 -16.95 -4.96 -1.97
N THR A 109 -15.64 -5.13 -1.84
CA THR A 109 -14.95 -5.56 -0.62
C THR A 109 -14.80 -4.42 0.39
N HIS A 110 -14.82 -3.16 -0.05
CA HIS A 110 -14.55 -1.93 0.72
C HIS A 110 -15.76 -1.47 1.53
N THR A 111 -16.30 -2.37 2.34
CA THR A 111 -17.54 -2.14 3.08
C THR A 111 -17.42 -2.54 4.55
N PRO A 112 -18.17 -1.86 5.45
CA PRO A 112 -18.32 -2.32 6.83
C PRO A 112 -18.82 -3.76 6.92
N SER A 113 -19.65 -4.19 5.97
CA SER A 113 -20.17 -5.56 5.90
C SER A 113 -19.07 -6.60 5.76
N ALA A 114 -17.99 -6.33 5.02
CA ALA A 114 -16.84 -7.25 4.93
C ALA A 114 -16.19 -7.51 6.30
N ILE A 115 -16.16 -6.49 7.16
CA ILE A 115 -15.62 -6.60 8.52
C ILE A 115 -16.55 -7.46 9.39
N TYR A 116 -17.87 -7.25 9.34
CA TYR A 116 -18.85 -8.08 10.04
C TYR A 116 -18.91 -9.53 9.54
N GLN A 117 -18.65 -9.76 8.26
CA GLN A 117 -18.55 -11.11 7.69
C GLN A 117 -17.30 -11.86 8.17
N THR A 118 -16.27 -11.14 8.60
CA THR A 118 -14.97 -11.71 8.94
C THR A 118 -14.79 -11.90 10.44
N PHE A 119 -15.29 -10.98 11.27
CA PHE A 119 -15.10 -10.98 12.72
C PHE A 119 -16.42 -11.09 13.50
N PRO A 120 -16.40 -11.58 14.74
CA PRO A 120 -17.54 -11.52 15.64
C PRO A 120 -18.09 -10.08 15.76
N ALA A 121 -19.40 -9.93 15.92
CA ALA A 121 -20.06 -8.62 15.86
C ALA A 121 -19.49 -7.57 16.84
N ALA A 122 -19.11 -7.99 18.05
CA ALA A 122 -18.49 -7.10 19.04
C ALA A 122 -17.13 -6.56 18.57
N GLU A 123 -16.33 -7.43 17.96
CA GLU A 123 -15.01 -7.09 17.42
C GLU A 123 -15.11 -6.22 16.16
N ALA A 124 -16.00 -6.58 15.23
CA ALA A 124 -16.28 -5.78 14.05
C ALA A 124 -16.73 -4.35 14.43
N ARG A 125 -17.61 -4.22 15.43
CA ARG A 125 -18.05 -2.92 15.95
C ARG A 125 -16.90 -2.13 16.59
N ARG A 126 -16.02 -2.79 17.36
CA ARG A 126 -14.83 -2.14 17.96
C ARG A 126 -13.92 -1.55 16.88
N ILE A 127 -13.61 -2.34 15.85
CA ILE A 127 -12.78 -1.92 14.71
C ILE A 127 -13.44 -0.74 13.98
N LEU A 128 -14.71 -0.89 13.57
CA LEU A 128 -15.44 0.14 12.82
C LEU A 128 -15.64 1.44 13.60
N THR A 129 -15.73 1.39 14.92
CA THR A 129 -15.80 2.60 15.76
C THR A 129 -14.52 3.43 15.67
N ARG A 130 -13.39 2.84 15.26
CA ARG A 130 -12.11 3.55 15.08
C ARG A 130 -11.82 3.91 13.63
N LEU A 131 -12.70 3.59 12.69
CA LEU A 131 -12.54 3.87 11.26
C LEU A 131 -13.57 4.89 10.77
N GLN A 132 -13.16 5.74 9.83
CA GLN A 132 -14.02 6.62 9.06
C GLN A 132 -13.66 6.47 7.58
N PHE A 133 -14.57 5.96 6.76
CA PHE A 133 -14.30 5.71 5.34
C PHE A 133 -14.66 6.93 4.49
N HIS A 134 -13.73 7.32 3.63
CA HIS A 134 -13.90 8.33 2.59
C HIS A 134 -13.74 7.65 1.23
N TYR A 135 -14.81 7.62 0.45
CA TYR A 135 -14.82 6.96 -0.84
C TYR A 135 -14.46 7.94 -1.95
N THR A 136 -13.54 7.55 -2.83
CA THR A 136 -13.29 8.33 -4.05
C THR A 136 -14.54 8.35 -4.93
N PRO A 137 -14.80 9.44 -5.67
CA PRO A 137 -15.83 9.43 -6.71
C PRO A 137 -15.58 8.30 -7.71
N ARG A 138 -16.66 7.75 -8.30
CA ARG A 138 -16.51 6.71 -9.33
C ARG A 138 -15.63 7.22 -10.47
N HIS A 139 -14.73 6.36 -10.95
CA HIS A 139 -13.75 6.68 -11.99
C HIS A 139 -12.75 7.80 -11.63
N ALA A 140 -12.59 8.11 -10.34
CA ALA A 140 -11.63 9.10 -9.86
C ALA A 140 -10.55 8.49 -8.94
N SER A 141 -10.04 7.29 -9.29
CA SER A 141 -8.96 6.64 -8.53
C SER A 141 -7.69 7.50 -8.47
N TRP A 142 -7.49 8.39 -9.45
CA TRP A 142 -6.41 9.39 -9.46
C TRP A 142 -6.40 10.33 -8.25
N LEU A 143 -7.50 10.44 -7.49
CA LEU A 143 -7.55 11.17 -6.21
C LEU A 143 -7.04 10.37 -5.00
N ASN A 144 -6.88 9.05 -5.13
CA ASN A 144 -6.37 8.20 -4.06
C ASN A 144 -4.83 8.22 -4.09
N MET A 145 -4.17 8.84 -3.10
CA MET A 145 -2.70 9.00 -3.14
C MET A 145 -1.93 7.67 -3.15
N VAL A 146 -2.55 6.59 -2.68
CA VAL A 146 -1.97 5.25 -2.70
C VAL A 146 -1.64 4.78 -4.12
N GLU A 147 -2.38 5.21 -5.14
CA GLU A 147 -2.18 4.84 -6.54
C GLU A 147 -0.83 5.35 -7.06
N ILE A 148 -0.41 6.52 -6.59
CA ILE A 148 0.92 7.08 -6.87
C ILE A 148 1.99 6.17 -6.27
N GLU A 149 1.84 5.74 -5.01
CA GLU A 149 2.81 4.90 -4.33
C GLU A 149 2.83 3.47 -4.91
N ILE A 150 1.69 2.92 -5.34
CA ILE A 150 1.62 1.67 -6.12
C ILE A 150 2.42 1.82 -7.42
N GLY A 151 2.27 2.94 -8.13
CA GLY A 151 3.06 3.23 -9.34
C GLY A 151 4.56 3.30 -9.06
N VAL A 152 4.96 3.91 -7.93
CA VAL A 152 6.37 3.96 -7.48
C VAL A 152 6.89 2.57 -7.16
N MET A 153 6.14 1.78 -6.38
CA MET A 153 6.50 0.39 -6.03
C MET A 153 6.65 -0.47 -7.28
N ARG A 154 5.73 -0.33 -8.24
CA ARG A 154 5.80 -1.05 -9.51
C ARG A 154 7.12 -0.78 -10.22
N ARG A 155 7.50 0.48 -10.38
CA ARG A 155 8.76 0.85 -11.05
C ARG A 155 10.02 0.48 -10.27
N GLN A 156 10.00 0.61 -8.94
CA GLN A 156 11.21 0.46 -8.13
C GLN A 156 11.47 -0.97 -7.64
N CYS A 157 10.42 -1.77 -7.48
CA CYS A 157 10.50 -3.09 -6.86
C CYS A 157 9.99 -4.21 -7.78
N LEU A 158 8.88 -3.98 -8.48
CA LEU A 158 8.12 -5.02 -9.18
C LEU A 158 8.35 -5.05 -10.69
N ASP A 159 9.16 -4.15 -11.26
CA ASP A 159 9.51 -4.10 -12.68
C ASP A 159 10.58 -5.16 -13.03
N ARG A 160 10.29 -6.41 -12.66
CA ARG A 160 11.12 -7.60 -12.87
C ARG A 160 10.30 -8.86 -12.61
N ARG A 161 10.81 -9.99 -13.10
CA ARG A 161 10.21 -11.31 -12.85
C ARG A 161 10.39 -11.72 -11.38
N ILE A 162 9.27 -11.97 -10.71
CA ILE A 162 9.21 -12.47 -9.32
C ILE A 162 8.41 -13.77 -9.34
N GLU A 163 9.09 -14.88 -9.10
CA GLU A 163 8.54 -16.21 -9.37
C GLU A 163 7.66 -16.77 -8.25
N SER A 164 7.81 -16.27 -7.03
CA SER A 164 7.17 -16.83 -5.85
C SER A 164 6.69 -15.76 -4.88
N ARG A 165 5.67 -16.10 -4.10
CA ARG A 165 5.12 -15.24 -3.06
C ARG A 165 6.15 -14.89 -1.98
N THR A 166 6.95 -15.85 -1.53
CA THR A 166 8.00 -15.61 -0.52
C THR A 166 9.02 -14.57 -0.99
N LYS A 167 9.41 -14.64 -2.26
CA LYS A 167 10.30 -13.65 -2.87
C LYS A 167 9.61 -12.29 -2.96
N LEU A 168 8.36 -12.26 -3.42
CA LEU A 168 7.55 -11.03 -3.46
C LEU A 168 7.48 -10.35 -2.09
N GLU A 169 7.15 -11.09 -1.03
CA GLU A 169 7.11 -10.58 0.34
C GLU A 169 8.44 -10.02 0.81
N THR A 170 9.54 -10.73 0.52
CA THR A 170 10.90 -10.28 0.89
C THR A 170 11.26 -8.96 0.22
N GLU A 171 11.02 -8.87 -1.10
CA GLU A 171 11.37 -7.70 -1.91
C GLU A 171 10.50 -6.49 -1.55
N VAL A 172 9.19 -6.69 -1.40
CA VAL A 172 8.25 -5.65 -0.98
C VAL A 172 8.60 -5.12 0.41
N ARG A 173 8.90 -6.00 1.38
CA ARG A 173 9.34 -5.57 2.72
C ARG A 173 10.64 -4.78 2.69
N ALA A 174 11.60 -5.17 1.84
CA ALA A 174 12.84 -4.43 1.68
C ALA A 174 12.58 -3.03 1.08
N TRP A 175 11.74 -2.95 0.06
CA TRP A 175 11.33 -1.70 -0.56
C TRP A 175 10.59 -0.78 0.41
N GLU A 176 9.64 -1.31 1.18
CA GLU A 176 8.89 -0.58 2.20
C GLU A 176 9.82 0.06 3.24
N ARG A 177 10.76 -0.72 3.80
CA ARG A 177 11.75 -0.20 4.77
C ARG A 177 12.58 0.92 4.19
N HIS A 178 13.12 0.73 2.98
CA HIS A 178 13.94 1.74 2.31
C HIS A 178 13.16 3.05 2.10
N ARG A 179 11.92 2.97 1.60
CA ARG A 179 11.07 4.14 1.35
C ARG A 179 10.69 4.90 2.62
N THR A 180 10.37 4.16 3.68
CA THR A 180 10.02 4.75 4.98
C THR A 180 11.21 5.46 5.61
N GLN A 181 12.42 4.89 5.54
CA GLN A 181 13.67 5.47 6.06
C GLN A 181 14.20 6.64 5.22
N ALA A 182 14.09 6.59 3.89
CA ALA A 182 14.62 7.64 3.02
C ALA A 182 14.00 9.01 3.30
N ALA A 183 12.71 9.05 3.65
CA ALA A 183 12.04 10.31 3.95
C ALA A 183 12.18 10.78 5.42
N SER A 184 12.63 9.95 6.36
CA SER A 184 13.07 10.44 7.68
C SER A 184 14.40 11.21 7.62
N VAL A 185 15.24 10.95 6.61
CA VAL A 185 16.52 11.65 6.42
C VAL A 185 16.31 13.06 5.84
N SER A 186 15.29 13.26 4.99
CA SER A 186 15.03 14.56 4.35
C SER A 186 14.41 15.61 5.27
N ALA A 187 13.74 15.20 6.36
CA ALA A 187 13.14 16.11 7.33
C ALA A 187 14.16 16.88 8.21
N GLY A 188 15.44 16.50 8.17
CA GLY A 188 16.53 17.11 8.95
C GLY A 188 17.36 18.16 8.21
N CYS A 189 17.11 18.42 6.92
CA CYS A 189 17.90 19.39 6.15
C CYS A 189 17.15 20.72 6.04
N SER A 190 17.13 21.49 7.13
CA SER A 190 16.80 22.91 7.06
C SER A 190 17.92 23.65 6.35
N LEU A 191 17.73 23.92 5.04
CA LEU A 191 18.56 24.90 4.35
C LEU A 191 18.37 26.26 5.03
N GLN A 192 19.33 26.64 5.88
CA GLN A 192 19.52 28.02 6.30
C GLN A 192 19.96 28.82 5.07
N ILE A 193 19.00 29.46 4.40
CA ILE A 193 19.28 30.52 3.44
C ILE A 193 19.77 31.72 4.26
N ARG A 194 21.07 32.00 4.23
CA ARG A 194 21.62 33.26 4.75
C ARG A 194 21.25 34.39 3.77
N PRO A 195 20.71 35.52 4.24
CA PRO A 195 20.51 36.68 3.38
C PRO A 195 21.88 37.33 3.08
N ALA A 196 21.95 37.95 1.89
CA ALA A 196 23.08 38.72 1.40
C ALA A 196 23.26 40.04 2.15
#